data_AF-A0A258NTG9-F1
#
_entry.id   AF-A0A258NTG9-F1
#
_cell.length_a   1.000
_cell.length_b   1.000
_cell.length_c   1.000
_cell.angle_alpha   90.00
_cell.angle_beta   90.00
_cell.angle_gamma   90.00
#
_symmetry.space_group_name_H-M   'P 1'
#
loop_
_entity.id
_entity.type
_entity.pdbx_description
1 polymer ?
#
loop_
_entity_poly.entity_id
_entity_poly.type
_entity_poly.pdbx_seq_one_letter_code
_entity_poly.pdbx_strand_id
1 'polypeptide(L)'
;MSLAQQWSSANFRRIKLGLRQLDPKQQLNGRMDSLMVMVALQEEFGKKSPQPELLGTYLGLMAQTLVTPELIKQMAFELCAVLPESEMPEIARIANVQREKLLVSAVVR
;
A
#
# COMPACT_ATOMS: atom_id res chain seq x y z
N MET A 1 -17.77 -0.68 -1.86
CA MET A 1 -17.64 -2.15 -2.03
C MET A 1 -18.21 -2.82 -0.80
N SER A 2 -18.85 -3.98 -0.95
CA SER A 2 -19.23 -4.80 0.22
C SER A 2 -18.01 -5.60 0.72
N LEU A 3 -18.05 -6.06 1.98
CA LEU A 3 -17.04 -6.98 2.53
C LEU A 3 -16.88 -8.22 1.63
N ALA A 4 -17.97 -8.78 1.12
CA ALA A 4 -17.92 -9.93 0.19
C ALA A 4 -17.15 -9.63 -1.11
N GLN A 5 -17.18 -8.38 -1.60
CA GLN A 5 -16.39 -7.97 -2.76
C GLN A 5 -14.91 -7.77 -2.42
N GLN A 6 -14.59 -7.20 -1.26
CA GLN A 6 -13.20 -7.03 -0.78
C GLN A 6 -12.48 -8.37 -0.63
N TRP A 7 -13.19 -9.38 -0.14
CA TRP A 7 -12.64 -10.72 0.09
C TRP A 7 -12.88 -11.71 -1.05
N SER A 8 -13.33 -11.23 -2.23
CA SER A 8 -13.39 -12.09 -3.42
C SER A 8 -12.00 -12.63 -3.77
N SER A 9 -11.93 -13.86 -4.30
CA SER A 9 -10.65 -14.53 -4.63
C SER A 9 -9.75 -13.71 -5.56
N ALA A 10 -10.34 -12.91 -6.45
CA ALA A 10 -9.65 -11.99 -7.35
C ALA A 10 -9.04 -10.79 -6.60
N ASN A 11 -9.78 -10.14 -5.69
CA ASN A 11 -9.25 -9.01 -4.90
C ASN A 11 -8.18 -9.48 -3.91
N PHE A 12 -8.36 -10.65 -3.31
CA PHE A 12 -7.33 -11.23 -2.45
C PHE A 12 -6.01 -11.51 -3.18
N ARG A 13 -6.07 -11.94 -4.46
CA ARG A 13 -4.88 -12.11 -5.28
C ARG A 13 -4.18 -10.78 -5.56
N ARG A 14 -4.94 -9.73 -5.90
CA ARG A 14 -4.40 -8.36 -6.13
C ARG A 14 -3.72 -7.80 -4.89
N ILE A 15 -4.36 -7.96 -3.72
CA ILE A 15 -3.79 -7.57 -2.43
C ILE A 15 -2.45 -8.29 -2.19
N LYS A 16 -2.37 -9.60 -2.44
CA LYS A 16 -1.12 -10.35 -2.29
C LYS A 16 -0.03 -9.92 -3.27
N LEU A 17 -0.40 -9.62 -4.52
CA LEU A 17 0.55 -9.12 -5.52
C LEU A 17 1.10 -7.76 -5.13
N GLY A 18 0.23 -6.84 -4.72
CA GLY A 18 0.65 -5.52 -4.24
C GLY A 18 1.55 -5.61 -3.01
N LEU A 19 1.23 -6.49 -2.05
CA LEU A 19 2.08 -6.71 -0.88
C LEU A 19 3.48 -7.21 -1.25
N ARG A 20 3.62 -8.08 -2.27
CA ARG A 20 4.93 -8.54 -2.74
C ARG A 20 5.79 -7.43 -3.35
N GLN A 21 5.18 -6.39 -3.90
CA GLN A 21 5.92 -5.24 -4.41
C GLN A 21 6.50 -4.41 -3.27
N LEU A 22 5.75 -4.25 -2.18
CA LEU A 22 6.17 -3.51 -0.98
C LEU A 22 7.10 -4.31 -0.08
N ASP A 23 6.94 -5.63 -0.04
CA ASP A 23 7.71 -6.57 0.77
C ASP A 23 8.22 -7.76 -0.06
N PRO A 24 9.30 -7.57 -0.84
CA PRO A 24 9.85 -8.63 -1.70
C PRO A 24 10.34 -9.86 -0.93
N LYS A 25 10.74 -9.66 0.35
CA LYS A 25 11.20 -10.74 1.24
C LYS A 25 10.05 -11.47 1.93
N GLN A 26 8.81 -11.02 1.75
CA GLN A 26 7.58 -11.64 2.28
C GLN A 26 7.58 -11.78 3.81
N GLN A 27 8.24 -10.87 4.53
CA GLN A 27 8.25 -10.82 6.00
C GLN A 27 6.86 -10.50 6.60
N LEU A 28 6.00 -9.84 5.83
CA LEU A 28 4.65 -9.44 6.20
C LEU A 28 3.58 -10.41 5.70
N ASN A 29 3.96 -11.39 4.88
CA ASN A 29 3.05 -12.35 4.29
C ASN A 29 2.43 -13.26 5.36
N GLY A 30 1.12 -13.48 5.27
CA GLY A 30 0.37 -14.33 6.20
C GLY A 30 -0.05 -13.64 7.51
N ARG A 31 0.35 -12.39 7.75
CA ARG A 31 -0.13 -11.63 8.91
C ARG A 31 -1.46 -10.94 8.60
N MET A 32 -2.42 -11.05 9.52
CA MET A 32 -3.77 -10.49 9.35
C MET A 32 -3.78 -8.96 9.35
N ASP A 33 -2.91 -8.34 10.16
CA ASP A 33 -2.73 -6.89 10.19
C ASP A 33 -2.25 -6.34 8.85
N SER A 34 -1.28 -7.00 8.21
CA SER A 34 -0.81 -6.65 6.86
C SER A 34 -1.94 -6.70 5.82
N LEU A 35 -2.79 -7.73 5.90
CA LEU A 35 -3.94 -7.85 5.00
C LEU A 35 -4.95 -6.73 5.22
N MET A 36 -5.24 -6.35 6.46
CA MET A 36 -6.14 -5.25 6.78
C MET A 36 -5.61 -3.90 6.25
N VAL A 37 -4.31 -3.63 6.39
CA VAL A 37 -3.70 -2.41 5.84
C VAL A 37 -3.80 -2.38 4.31
N MET A 38 -3.56 -3.51 3.65
CA MET A 38 -3.67 -3.59 2.18
C MET A 38 -5.12 -3.45 1.67
N VAL A 39 -6.10 -3.93 2.44
CA VAL A 39 -7.52 -3.68 2.14
C VAL A 39 -7.85 -2.20 2.29
N ALA A 40 -7.41 -1.54 3.37
CA ALA A 40 -7.61 -0.10 3.56
C ALA A 40 -6.93 0.72 2.46
N LEU A 41 -5.74 0.31 2.02
CA LEU A 41 -5.05 0.90 0.87
C LEU A 41 -5.88 0.78 -0.41
N GLN A 42 -6.40 -0.42 -0.71
CA GLN A 42 -7.24 -0.65 -1.89
C GLN A 42 -8.54 0.18 -1.84
N GLU A 43 -9.17 0.27 -0.66
CA GLU A 43 -10.36 1.11 -0.47
C GLU A 43 -10.06 2.58 -0.74
N GLU A 44 -8.95 3.10 -0.20
CA GLU A 44 -8.54 4.50 -0.40
C GLU A 44 -8.29 4.80 -1.89
N PHE A 45 -7.56 3.91 -2.57
CA PHE A 45 -7.33 4.00 -4.01
C PHE A 45 -8.63 3.99 -4.83
N GLY A 46 -9.65 3.27 -4.37
CA GLY A 46 -10.95 3.17 -5.03
C GLY A 46 -11.91 4.35 -4.78
N LYS A 47 -11.52 5.34 -3.97
CA LYS A 47 -12.35 6.52 -3.72
C LYS A 47 -12.38 7.45 -4.93
N LYS A 48 -13.48 8.19 -5.08
CA LYS A 48 -13.60 9.24 -6.09
C LYS A 48 -12.52 10.32 -5.96
N SER A 49 -12.10 10.59 -4.72
CA SER A 49 -11.00 11.49 -4.38
C SER A 49 -10.12 10.80 -3.35
N PRO A 50 -9.10 10.03 -3.77
CA PRO A 50 -8.13 9.44 -2.86
C PRO A 50 -7.39 10.54 -2.09
N GLN A 51 -7.01 10.26 -0.85
CA GLN A 51 -6.22 11.17 -0.02
C GLN A 51 -4.74 10.76 -0.11
N PRO A 52 -3.86 11.62 -0.66
CA PRO A 52 -2.44 11.31 -0.79
C PRO A 52 -1.76 10.91 0.53
N GLU A 53 -2.16 11.53 1.64
CA GLU A 53 -1.59 11.27 2.96
C GLU A 53 -1.97 9.89 3.52
N LEU A 54 -3.20 9.44 3.31
CA LEU A 54 -3.63 8.09 3.69
C LEU A 54 -2.95 7.03 2.82
N LEU A 55 -2.92 7.24 1.49
CA LEU A 55 -2.21 6.35 0.57
C LEU A 55 -0.74 6.21 0.95
N GLY A 56 -0.07 7.33 1.18
CA GLY A 56 1.33 7.35 1.61
C GLY A 56 1.53 6.62 2.93
N THR A 57 0.65 6.84 3.90
CA THR A 57 0.74 6.20 5.21
C THR A 57 0.58 4.69 5.14
N TYR A 58 -0.43 4.18 4.43
CA TYR A 58 -0.63 2.74 4.28
C TYR A 58 0.51 2.06 3.51
N LEU A 59 1.01 2.70 2.44
CA LEU A 59 2.19 2.21 1.71
C LEU A 59 3.42 2.16 2.62
N GLY A 60 3.68 3.22 3.39
CA GLY A 60 4.82 3.29 4.30
C GLY A 60 4.78 2.28 5.44
N LEU A 61 3.58 1.93 5.93
CA LEU A 61 3.40 0.88 6.94
C LEU A 61 3.82 -0.50 6.44
N MET A 62 3.62 -0.78 5.16
CA MET A 62 3.90 -2.10 4.55
C MET A 62 5.25 -2.18 3.84
N ALA A 63 5.83 -1.04 3.47
CA ALA A 63 7.03 -0.98 2.67
C ALA A 63 8.27 -1.50 3.42
N GLN A 64 8.87 -2.56 2.90
CA GLN A 64 10.21 -3.05 3.26
C GLN A 64 11.27 -2.56 2.26
N THR A 65 10.87 -1.76 1.27
CA THR A 65 11.72 -1.14 0.24
C THR A 65 11.37 0.34 0.09
N LEU A 66 12.20 1.10 -0.64
CA LEU A 66 11.88 2.47 -1.03
C LEU A 66 10.62 2.50 -1.90
N VAL A 67 9.67 3.34 -1.53
CA VAL A 67 8.44 3.58 -2.31
C VAL A 67 8.74 4.65 -3.35
N THR A 68 8.60 4.33 -4.63
CA THR A 68 8.81 5.27 -5.75
C THR A 68 7.50 5.61 -6.44
N PRO A 69 7.42 6.71 -7.20
CA PRO A 69 6.23 7.01 -8.02
C PRO A 69 5.87 5.87 -8.98
N GLU A 70 6.88 5.20 -9.55
CA GLU A 70 6.68 4.05 -10.44
C GLU A 70 6.07 2.85 -9.71
N LEU A 71 6.51 2.59 -8.46
CA LEU A 71 5.91 1.55 -7.62
C LEU A 71 4.44 1.86 -7.33
N ILE A 72 4.10 3.12 -7.04
CA ILE A 72 2.72 3.56 -6.79
C ILE A 72 1.87 3.39 -8.04
N LYS A 73 2.41 3.71 -9.22
CA LYS A 73 1.73 3.50 -10.50
C LYS A 73 1.42 2.03 -10.74
N GLN A 74 2.39 1.14 -10.51
CA GLN A 74 2.20 -0.30 -10.60
C GLN A 74 1.16 -0.81 -9.59
N MET A 75 1.21 -0.33 -8.35
CA MET A 75 0.24 -0.65 -7.32
C MET A 75 -1.18 -0.20 -7.69
N ALA A 76 -1.34 1.03 -8.18
CA ALA A 76 -2.62 1.55 -8.63
C ALA A 76 -3.18 0.70 -9.78
N PHE A 77 -2.34 0.30 -10.74
CA PHE A 77 -2.74 -0.60 -11.82
C PHE A 77 -3.22 -1.97 -11.30
N GLU A 78 -2.44 -2.63 -10.44
CA GLU A 78 -2.79 -3.94 -9.84
C GLU A 78 -4.08 -3.88 -9.01
N LEU A 79 -4.32 -2.76 -8.33
CA LEU A 79 -5.51 -2.52 -7.53
C LEU A 79 -6.69 -1.96 -8.33
N CYS A 80 -6.54 -1.80 -9.65
CA CYS A 80 -7.54 -1.23 -10.57
C CYS A 80 -8.00 0.17 -10.17
N ALA A 81 -7.07 1.01 -9.75
CA ALA A 81 -7.30 2.39 -9.39
C ALA A 81 -6.64 3.33 -10.40
N VAL A 82 -7.27 4.49 -10.60
CA VAL A 82 -6.71 5.57 -11.41
C VAL A 82 -6.29 6.67 -10.47
N LEU A 83 -4.99 6.95 -10.43
CA LEU A 83 -4.40 8.00 -9.63
C LEU A 83 -3.69 9.01 -10.56
N PRO A 84 -3.87 10.33 -10.36
CA PRO A 84 -3.13 11.32 -11.14
C PRO A 84 -1.62 11.14 -10.95
N GLU A 85 -0.84 11.11 -12.03
CA GLU A 85 0.62 10.96 -11.95
C GLU A 85 1.28 12.11 -11.16
N SER A 86 0.65 13.30 -11.15
CA SER A 86 1.11 14.45 -10.38
C SER A 86 1.06 14.25 -8.86
N GLU A 87 0.24 13.32 -8.34
CA GLU A 87 0.13 13.04 -6.90
C GLU A 87 1.14 11.99 -6.41
N MET A 88 1.65 11.16 -7.32
CA MET A 88 2.53 10.03 -6.99
C MET A 88 3.85 10.44 -6.30
N PRO A 89 4.52 11.55 -6.67
CA PRO A 89 5.71 12.03 -5.95
C PRO A 89 5.45 12.34 -4.48
N GLU A 90 4.33 12.98 -4.17
CA GLU A 90 3.99 13.35 -2.80
C GLU A 90 3.62 12.12 -1.96
N ILE A 91 2.85 11.19 -2.53
CA ILE A 91 2.52 9.91 -1.89
C ILE A 91 3.79 9.11 -1.59
N ALA A 92 4.73 9.04 -2.54
CA ALA A 92 6.02 8.37 -2.35
C ALA A 92 6.83 9.02 -1.22
N ARG A 93 6.86 10.36 -1.16
CA ARG A 93 7.54 11.11 -0.11
C ARG A 93 6.96 10.76 1.26
N ILE A 94 5.63 10.82 1.42
CA ILE A 94 4.94 10.50 2.67
C ILE A 94 5.21 9.04 3.06
N ALA A 95 5.09 8.10 2.13
CA ALA A 95 5.33 6.69 2.38
C ALA A 95 6.74 6.41 2.90
N ASN A 96 7.75 7.03 2.31
CA ASN A 96 9.14 6.85 2.75
C ASN A 96 9.39 7.46 4.12
N VAL A 97 8.80 8.62 4.44
CA VAL A 97 8.87 9.19 5.80
C VAL A 97 8.26 8.24 6.83
N GLN A 98 7.11 7.65 6.54
CA GLN A 98 6.46 6.71 7.47
C GLN A 98 7.24 5.40 7.60
N ARG A 99 7.75 4.86 6.49
CA ARG A 99 8.63 3.69 6.47
C ARG A 99 9.85 3.90 7.35
N GLU A 100 10.54 5.03 7.23
CA GLU A 100 11.73 5.35 8.01
C GLU A 100 11.43 5.44 9.50
N LYS A 101 10.33 6.11 9.89
CA LYS A 101 9.90 6.18 11.30
C LYS A 101 9.71 4.79 11.91
N LEU A 102 9.15 3.86 11.15
CA LEU A 102 8.91 2.49 11.62
C LEU A 102 10.19 1.67 11.71
N LEU A 103 11.11 1.80 10.74
CA LEU A 103 12.41 1.14 10.79
C LEU A 103 13.26 1.64 11.97
N VAL A 104 13.29 2.94 12.22
CA VAL A 104 13.98 3.52 13.39
C VAL A 104 13.36 3.01 14.68
N SER A 105 12.03 2.95 14.76
CA SER A 105 11.31 2.43 15.94
C SER A 105 11.56 0.94 16.22
N ALA A 106 11.96 0.16 15.21
CA ALA A 106 12.28 -1.26 15.34
C ALA A 106 13.72 -1.51 15.84
N VAL A 107 14.64 -0.55 15.67
CA VAL A 107 16.05 -0.66 16.08
C VAL A 107 16.27 -0.28 17.56
N VAL A 108 15.34 0.46 18.16
CA VAL A 108 15.42 0.92 19.57
C VAL A 108 14.71 -0.05 20.54
N ARG A 109 14.45 -1.29 20.12
CA ARG A 109 13.87 -2.36 20.96
C ARG A 109 14.85 -3.51 21.12
#